data_AF-A0A3D6CFK2-F1
#
_entry.id   AF-A0A3D6CFK2-F1
#
_cell.length_a   1.000
_cell.length_b   1.000
_cell.length_c   1.000
_cell.angle_alpha   90.00
_cell.angle_beta   90.00
_cell.angle_gamma   90.00
#
_symmetry.space_group_name_H-M   'P 1'
#
loop_
_entity.id
_entity.type
_entity.pdbx_description
1 polymer ?
#
loop_
_entity_poly.entity_id
_entity_poly.type
_entity_poly.pdbx_seq_one_letter_code
_entity_poly.pdbx_strand_id
1 'polypeptide(L)' 'WQWLLESFSHNGATVMAGPAPRFYSSPGLGKQEVRLAYVLNADAINQAMDCLETALQQYPGRTN' A
#
# COMPACT_ATOMS: atom_id res chain seq x y z
N TRP A 1 -6.01 -1.04 3.96
CA TRP A 1 -6.45 -0.27 2.78
C TRP A 1 -7.23 0.97 3.14
N GLN A 2 -8.37 0.83 3.81
CA GLN A 2 -9.22 1.97 4.18
C GLN A 2 -8.47 3.05 4.98
N TRP A 3 -7.68 2.65 5.98
CA TRP A 3 -6.85 3.57 6.75
C TRP A 3 -5.89 4.43 5.92
N LEU A 4 -5.29 3.86 4.87
CA LEU A 4 -4.27 4.57 4.08
C LEU A 4 -4.90 5.70 3.23
N LEU A 5 -6.16 5.54 2.82
CA LEU A 5 -6.90 6.53 2.04
C LEU A 5 -7.68 7.52 2.91
N GLU A 6 -8.19 7.09 4.06
CA GLU A 6 -9.06 7.91 4.92
C GLU A 6 -8.33 8.62 6.05
N SER A 7 -7.21 8.07 6.53
CA SER A 7 -6.57 8.50 7.77
C SER A 7 -5.07 8.79 7.62
N PHE A 8 -4.49 8.55 6.46
CA PHE A 8 -3.06 8.77 6.21
C PHE A 8 -2.84 9.71 5.02
N SER A 9 -1.93 10.65 5.22
CA SER A 9 -1.43 11.55 4.18
C SER A 9 0.02 11.87 4.52
N HIS A 10 0.89 11.80 3.53
CA HIS A 10 2.29 12.20 3.63
C HIS A 10 2.58 13.25 2.57
N ASN A 11 2.99 14.45 2.99
CA ASN A 11 3.23 15.60 2.10
C ASN A 11 2.05 15.93 1.17
N GLY A 12 0.81 15.74 1.65
CA GLY A 12 -0.41 15.96 0.86
C GLY A 12 -0.70 14.85 -0.16
N ALA A 13 0.10 13.78 -0.19
CA ALA A 13 -0.09 12.62 -1.05
C ALA A 13 -0.46 11.36 -0.24
N THR A 14 -1.09 10.40 -0.91
CA THR A 14 -1.37 9.07 -0.37
C THR A 14 -1.22 8.01 -1.47
N VAL A 15 -1.10 6.74 -1.10
CA VAL A 15 -0.91 5.62 -2.02
C VAL A 15 -2.14 4.74 -2.06
N MET A 16 -2.66 4.49 -3.26
CA MET A 16 -3.67 3.46 -3.47
C MET A 16 -2.98 2.16 -3.91
N ALA A 17 -3.26 1.06 -3.22
CA ALA A 17 -2.85 -0.26 -3.68
C ALA A 17 -3.97 -1.30 -3.55
N GLY A 18 -3.91 -2.31 -4.41
CA GLY A 18 -4.97 -3.30 -4.59
C GLY A 18 -4.76 -4.53 -3.71
N PRO A 19 -5.82 -5.06 -3.05
CA PRO A 19 -5.73 -6.26 -2.24
C PRO A 19 -5.40 -7.50 -3.11
N ALA A 20 -4.38 -8.26 -2.71
CA ALA A 20 -3.97 -9.50 -3.39
C ALA A 20 -4.88 -10.75 -3.23
N PRO A 21 -5.76 -10.90 -2.21
CA PRO A 21 -6.54 -12.13 -2.01
C PRO A 21 -7.39 -12.55 -3.22
N ARG A 22 -7.82 -11.61 -4.07
CA ARG A 22 -8.62 -11.90 -5.27
C ARG A 22 -7.81 -12.59 -6.37
N PHE A 23 -6.47 -12.60 -6.28
CA PHE A 23 -5.59 -13.25 -7.25
C PHE A 23 -5.30 -14.71 -6.91
N TYR A 24 -5.60 -15.15 -5.69
CA TYR A 24 -5.39 -16.53 -5.29
C TYR A 24 -6.71 -17.31 -5.32
N SER A 25 -6.70 -18.47 -5.97
CA SER A 25 -7.83 -19.40 -5.93
C SER A 25 -7.87 -20.22 -4.63
N SER A 26 -6.74 -20.36 -3.95
CA SER A 26 -6.62 -21.10 -2.69
C SER A 26 -7.11 -20.27 -1.51
N PRO A 27 -8.05 -20.79 -0.68
CA PRO A 27 -8.56 -20.08 0.48
C PRO A 27 -7.44 -19.74 1.47
N GLY A 28 -7.40 -18.49 1.93
CA GLY A 28 -6.51 -18.04 3.00
C GLY A 28 -5.21 -17.39 2.55
N LEU A 29 -4.84 -17.47 1.27
CA LEU A 29 -3.65 -16.82 0.71
C LEU A 29 -3.87 -15.33 0.41
N GLY A 30 -2.79 -14.56 0.41
CA GLY A 30 -2.79 -13.14 0.01
C GLY A 30 -3.37 -12.15 1.03
N LYS A 31 -3.71 -12.59 2.26
CA LYS A 31 -4.35 -11.72 3.28
C LYS A 31 -3.50 -10.51 3.68
N GLN A 32 -2.18 -10.63 3.65
CA GLN A 32 -1.22 -9.57 3.99
C GLN A 32 -0.41 -9.12 2.77
N GLU A 33 -0.88 -9.46 1.58
CA GLU A 33 -0.18 -9.15 0.34
C GLU A 33 -0.96 -8.11 -0.47
N VAL A 34 -0.18 -7.38 -1.26
CA VAL A 34 -0.67 -6.25 -2.03
C VAL A 34 -0.07 -6.29 -3.42
N ARG A 35 -0.79 -5.78 -4.42
CA ARG A 35 -0.26 -5.65 -5.76
C ARG A 35 -0.01 -4.19 -6.10
N LEU A 36 1.20 -3.93 -6.59
CA LEU A 36 1.62 -2.64 -7.13
C LEU A 36 1.70 -2.73 -8.65
N ALA A 37 1.25 -1.68 -9.34
CA ALA A 37 1.32 -1.59 -10.79
C ALA A 37 2.20 -0.39 -11.16
N TYR A 38 3.30 -0.65 -11.88
CA TYR A 38 4.23 0.38 -12.34
C TYR A 38 3.71 1.00 -13.64
N VAL A 39 2.75 1.92 -13.52
CA VAL A 39 2.09 2.58 -14.66
C VAL A 39 2.35 4.09 -14.71
N LEU A 40 3.18 4.60 -13.79
CA LEU A 40 3.55 6.02 -13.68
C LEU A 40 5.02 6.22 -14.05
N ASN A 41 5.44 7.49 -14.15
CA ASN A 41 6.85 7.83 -14.33
C ASN A 41 7.68 7.47 -13.07
N ALA A 42 9.00 7.40 -13.22
CA ALA A 42 9.90 6.99 -12.15
C ALA A 42 9.82 7.91 -10.91
N ASP A 43 9.71 9.22 -11.10
CA ASP A 43 9.65 10.18 -10.00
C ASP A 43 8.40 10.01 -9.14
N ALA A 44 7.24 9.82 -9.78
CA ALA A 44 5.98 9.55 -9.11
C ALA A 44 5.99 8.20 -8.40
N ILE A 45 6.64 7.19 -8.99
CA ILE A 45 6.84 5.89 -8.32
C ILE A 45 7.68 6.07 -7.07
N ASN A 46 8.81 6.79 -7.15
CA ASN A 46 9.68 7.02 -6.00
C ASN A 46 8.93 7.73 -4.87
N GLN A 47 8.20 8.81 -5.18
CA GLN A 47 7.37 9.52 -4.18
C GLN A 47 6.30 8.63 -3.56
N ALA A 48 5.68 7.74 -4.35
CA ALA A 48 4.72 6.78 -3.84
C ALA A 48 5.38 5.74 -2.92
N MET A 49 6.60 5.29 -3.22
CA MET A 49 7.34 4.37 -2.35
C MET A 49 7.75 5.03 -1.04
N ASP A 50 8.20 6.29 -1.06
CA ASP A 50 8.54 7.06 0.15
C ASP A 50 7.31 7.24 1.06
N CYS A 51 6.16 7.55 0.43
CA CYS A 51 4.87 7.65 1.11
C CYS A 51 4.46 6.30 1.74
N LEU A 52 4.63 5.20 1.00
CA LEU A 52 4.32 3.85 1.47
C LEU A 52 5.23 3.42 2.63
N GLU A 53 6.54 3.71 2.56
CA GLU A 53 7.48 3.43 3.64
C GLU A 53 7.05 4.14 4.93
N THR A 54 6.73 5.44 4.83
CA THR A 54 6.25 6.23 5.96
C THR A 54 4.92 5.67 6.50
N ALA A 55 4.02 5.25 5.62
CA ALA A 55 2.75 4.65 6.01
C ALA A 55 2.95 3.34 6.79
N LEU A 56 3.88 2.49 6.35
CA LEU A 56 4.19 1.22 7.00
C LEU A 56 4.82 1.39 8.38
N GLN A 57 5.60 2.46 8.58
CA GLN A 57 6.16 2.79 9.89
C GLN A 57 5.08 3.22 10.89
N GLN A 58 4.08 3.97 10.43
CA GLN A 58 2.98 4.47 11.27
C GLN A 58 1.80 3.50 11.38
N TYR A 59 1.82 2.41 10.61
CA TYR A 59 0.68 1.51 10.52
C TYR A 59 0.37 0.87 11.88
N PRO A 60 -0.83 1.08 12.45
CA PRO A 60 -1.14 0.64 13.81
C PRO A 60 -1.17 -0.88 13.98
N GLY A 61 -1.28 -1.63 12.87
CA GLY A 61 -1.21 -3.09 12.85
C GLY A 61 0.18 -3.65 12.57
N ARG A 62 1.24 -2.85 12.67
CA ARG A 62 2.61 -3.30 12.43
C ARG A 62 3.05 -4.29 13.52
N THR A 63 3.19 -5.55 13.14
CA THR A 63 3.81 -6.60 13.96
C THR A 63 5.30 -6.68 13.64
N ASN A 64 6.15 -6.72 14.67
CA ASN A 64 7.60 -6.92 14.54
C ASN A 64 7.95 -8.35 14.14
#